data_AF-A0A1L7GWT9-F1
#
_entry.id   AF-A0A1L7GWT9-F1
#
_cell.length_a   1.000
_cell.length_b   1.000
_cell.length_c   1.000
_cell.angle_alpha   90.00
_cell.angle_beta   90.00
_cell.angle_gamma   90.00
#
_symmetry.space_group_name_H-M   'P 1'
#
loop_
_entity.id
_entity.type
_entity.pdbx_description
1 polymer ?
#
loop_
_entity_poly.entity_id
_entity_poly.type
_entity_poly.pdbx_seq_one_letter_code
_entity_poly.pdbx_strand_id
1 'polypeptide(L)'
;MTIRYPSGQQPPNAGRAGQPIVAPHSSSFAKRGMSLEKEINDANRYYLATEQAVIYKKPTPIQLVKVDYPKRSAAVVKEAYFKRPSTTDYNGVYQGYYVDFDAKETRGKLSFPLKNFHQHQVDHFRRCLAQGGVCFAFIRFTTLDLTYLLPASDLIAFWDQQGRGGRKSVPLTTIKDRGFRVKAGLNPVLDYLPALDQLIAANQAKGADHE
;
A
#
# COMPACT_ATOMS: atom_id res chain seq x y z
N MET A 1 -19.79 -10.25 -76.38
CA MET A 1 -18.68 -10.36 -75.43
C MET A 1 -19.14 -9.75 -74.11
N THR A 2 -19.51 -10.58 -73.15
CA THR A 2 -20.12 -10.12 -71.90
C THR A 2 -19.18 -10.46 -70.76
N ILE A 3 -18.55 -9.44 -70.19
CA ILE A 3 -17.60 -9.56 -69.08
C ILE A 3 -18.40 -9.81 -67.80
N ARG A 4 -18.20 -10.97 -67.16
CA ARG A 4 -18.76 -11.28 -65.83
C ARG A 4 -17.68 -11.07 -64.77
N TYR A 5 -17.93 -10.14 -63.84
CA TYR A 5 -17.08 -9.95 -62.66
C TYR A 5 -17.52 -10.91 -61.53
N PRO A 6 -16.60 -11.34 -60.64
CA PRO A 6 -16.93 -12.26 -59.56
C PRO A 6 -17.76 -11.57 -58.48
N SER A 7 -18.85 -12.20 -58.06
CA SER A 7 -19.66 -11.77 -56.93
C SER A 7 -18.89 -11.91 -55.61
N GLY A 8 -18.64 -10.79 -54.94
CA GLY A 8 -18.06 -10.76 -53.59
C GLY A 8 -18.94 -11.53 -52.59
N GLN A 9 -18.32 -12.39 -51.78
CA GLN A 9 -19.00 -13.13 -50.72
C GLN A 9 -19.51 -12.15 -49.65
N GLN A 10 -20.81 -12.17 -49.39
CA GLN A 10 -21.40 -11.48 -48.24
C GLN A 10 -21.01 -12.21 -46.95
N PRO A 11 -20.59 -11.51 -45.89
CA PRO A 11 -20.40 -12.13 -44.59
C PRO A 11 -21.77 -12.57 -44.03
N PRO A 12 -21.87 -13.74 -43.37
CA PRO A 12 -23.11 -14.19 -42.79
C PRO A 12 -23.52 -13.28 -41.62
N ASN A 13 -24.61 -12.54 -41.81
CA ASN A 13 -25.37 -11.95 -40.71
C ASN A 13 -26.10 -13.08 -39.97
N ALA A 14 -25.57 -13.48 -38.82
CA ALA A 14 -26.33 -14.20 -37.80
C ALA A 14 -26.43 -13.33 -36.56
N GLY A 15 -27.54 -12.62 -36.45
CA GLY A 15 -27.94 -11.98 -35.21
C GLY A 15 -28.07 -13.02 -34.10
N ARG A 16 -27.25 -12.87 -33.06
CA ARG A 16 -27.60 -13.31 -31.71
C ARG A 16 -27.57 -12.08 -30.82
N ALA A 17 -28.76 -11.53 -30.60
CA ALA A 17 -29.02 -10.64 -29.48
C ALA A 17 -28.70 -11.39 -28.18
N GLY A 18 -27.88 -10.78 -27.30
CA GLY A 18 -27.80 -11.19 -25.90
C GLY A 18 -26.46 -11.72 -25.36
N GLN A 19 -25.30 -11.43 -25.96
CA GLN A 19 -24.02 -11.62 -25.25
C GLN A 19 -23.33 -10.28 -24.99
N PRO A 20 -22.97 -9.94 -23.74
CA PRO A 20 -22.16 -8.77 -23.48
C PRO A 20 -20.80 -8.96 -24.15
N ILE A 21 -20.46 -8.05 -25.06
CA ILE A 21 -19.12 -7.92 -25.64
C ILE A 21 -18.18 -7.61 -24.46
N VAL A 22 -17.41 -8.60 -24.01
CA VAL A 22 -16.31 -8.36 -23.10
C VAL A 22 -15.29 -7.54 -23.88
N ALA A 23 -15.21 -6.25 -23.55
CA ALA A 23 -14.27 -5.34 -24.18
C ALA A 23 -12.84 -5.92 -24.02
N PRO A 24 -12.04 -5.96 -25.10
CA PRO A 24 -10.64 -6.34 -24.98
C PRO A 24 -9.96 -5.36 -24.03
N HIS A 25 -9.21 -5.91 -23.07
CA HIS A 25 -8.46 -5.14 -22.09
C HIS A 25 -7.49 -4.23 -22.84
N SER A 26 -7.84 -2.95 -22.98
CA SER A 26 -6.95 -1.95 -23.58
C SER A 26 -5.78 -1.74 -22.63
N SER A 27 -4.59 -2.04 -23.13
CA SER A 27 -3.33 -1.74 -22.50
C SER A 27 -2.89 -0.32 -22.85
N SER A 28 -2.27 0.33 -21.87
CA SER A 28 -1.53 1.61 -21.93
C SER A 28 -2.35 2.91 -22.01
N PHE A 29 -1.88 3.90 -21.24
CA PHE A 29 -2.38 5.28 -21.06
C PHE A 29 -3.48 5.54 -20.01
N ALA A 30 -3.18 5.26 -18.72
CA ALA A 30 -3.48 6.17 -17.59
C ALA A 30 -3.13 5.50 -16.25
N LYS A 31 -1.87 5.59 -15.80
CA LYS A 31 -1.53 5.34 -14.37
C LYS A 31 -1.96 6.51 -13.46
N ARG A 32 -2.98 7.30 -13.85
CA ARG A 32 -3.59 8.30 -12.96
C ARG A 32 -4.74 7.59 -12.22
N GLY A 33 -4.54 7.29 -10.95
CA GLY A 33 -5.54 6.64 -10.10
C GLY A 33 -5.20 5.24 -9.62
N MET A 34 -3.92 4.82 -9.65
CA MET A 34 -3.52 3.64 -8.88
C MET A 34 -3.60 3.95 -7.38
N SER A 35 -4.10 2.99 -6.60
CA SER A 35 -4.11 3.12 -5.14
C SER A 35 -2.68 3.08 -4.59
N LEU A 36 -2.46 3.78 -3.46
CA LEU A 36 -1.18 3.74 -2.74
C LEU A 36 -0.73 2.30 -2.45
N GLU A 37 -1.67 1.44 -2.06
CA GLU A 37 -1.40 0.02 -1.83
C GLU A 37 -0.82 -0.68 -3.06
N LYS A 38 -1.39 -0.45 -4.25
CA LYS A 38 -0.90 -1.10 -5.46
C LYS A 38 0.54 -0.65 -5.77
N GLU A 39 0.82 0.63 -5.63
CA GLU A 39 2.15 1.17 -5.87
C GLU A 39 3.19 0.64 -4.88
N ILE A 40 2.84 0.50 -3.60
CA ILE A 40 3.70 -0.14 -2.60
C ILE A 40 3.96 -1.60 -2.97
N ASN A 41 2.92 -2.35 -3.35
CA ASN A 41 3.08 -3.75 -3.75
C ASN A 41 3.96 -3.91 -5.00
N ASP A 42 3.81 -3.01 -5.98
CA ASP A 42 4.65 -2.99 -7.18
C ASP A 42 6.11 -2.65 -6.81
N ALA A 43 6.33 -1.68 -5.92
CA ALA A 43 7.66 -1.33 -5.42
C ALA A 43 8.31 -2.48 -4.64
N ASN A 44 7.57 -3.13 -3.75
CA ASN A 44 8.06 -4.26 -2.97
C ASN A 44 8.46 -5.44 -3.86
N ARG A 45 7.67 -5.74 -4.90
CA ARG A 45 8.03 -6.77 -5.89
C ARG A 45 9.29 -6.40 -6.65
N TYR A 46 9.46 -5.12 -7.01
CA TYR A 46 10.67 -4.64 -7.66
C TYR A 46 11.90 -4.78 -6.74
N TYR A 47 11.81 -4.37 -5.48
CA TYR A 47 12.93 -4.51 -4.54
C TYR A 47 13.30 -5.96 -4.27
N LEU A 48 12.31 -6.86 -4.20
CA LEU A 48 12.56 -8.28 -4.05
C LEU A 48 13.28 -8.86 -5.28
N ALA A 49 12.82 -8.53 -6.48
CA ALA A 49 13.41 -9.01 -7.74
C ALA A 49 14.80 -8.45 -8.02
N THR A 50 15.15 -7.31 -7.41
CA THR A 50 16.45 -6.65 -7.53
C THR A 50 17.32 -6.80 -6.27
N GLU A 51 16.90 -7.66 -5.33
CA GLU A 51 17.63 -7.98 -4.10
C GLU A 51 17.94 -6.77 -3.20
N GLN A 52 17.14 -5.70 -3.29
CA GLN A 52 17.33 -4.48 -2.50
C GLN A 52 16.69 -4.58 -1.11
N ALA A 53 15.51 -5.19 -1.02
CA ALA A 53 14.75 -5.33 0.23
C ALA A 53 13.79 -6.52 0.16
N VAL A 54 13.49 -7.10 1.31
CA VAL A 54 12.55 -8.23 1.45
C VAL A 54 11.36 -7.75 2.29
N ILE A 55 10.35 -7.18 1.62
CA ILE A 55 9.18 -6.57 2.27
C ILE A 55 7.90 -7.12 1.66
N TYR A 56 6.95 -7.52 2.49
CA TYR A 56 5.68 -8.11 2.08
C TYR A 56 4.47 -7.44 2.74
N LYS A 57 3.32 -7.56 2.08
CA LYS A 57 2.01 -7.28 2.69
C LYS A 57 1.54 -8.51 3.45
N LYS A 58 1.09 -8.32 4.69
CA LYS A 58 0.41 -9.35 5.48
C LYS A 58 -0.96 -9.65 4.87
N PRO A 59 -1.31 -10.94 4.66
CA PRO A 59 -2.64 -11.31 4.19
C PRO A 59 -3.75 -10.85 5.14
N THR A 60 -4.93 -10.57 4.60
CA THR A 60 -6.09 -10.20 5.41
C THR A 60 -6.44 -11.34 6.37
N PRO A 61 -6.51 -11.09 7.69
CA PRO A 61 -6.76 -12.15 8.66
C PRO A 61 -8.21 -12.65 8.56
N ILE A 62 -8.36 -13.96 8.36
CA ILE A 62 -9.64 -14.66 8.31
C ILE A 62 -9.68 -15.78 9.35
N GLN A 63 -10.85 -16.00 9.94
CA GLN A 63 -11.17 -17.17 10.75
C GLN A 63 -11.86 -18.20 9.86
N LEU A 64 -11.19 -19.32 9.61
CA LEU A 64 -11.82 -20.46 8.93
C LEU A 64 -12.77 -21.15 9.89
N VAL A 65 -14.02 -21.37 9.47
CA VAL A 65 -15.04 -22.09 10.25
C VAL A 65 -15.36 -23.43 9.61
N LYS A 66 -15.50 -23.45 8.28
CA LYS A 66 -15.75 -24.69 7.54
C LYS A 66 -14.82 -24.79 6.33
N VAL A 67 -14.13 -25.92 6.23
CA VAL A 67 -13.24 -26.26 5.13
C VAL A 67 -13.55 -27.68 4.67
N ASP A 68 -13.80 -27.84 3.37
CA ASP A 68 -14.01 -29.13 2.73
C ASP A 68 -12.74 -29.57 2.01
N TYR A 69 -12.48 -30.88 1.98
CA TYR A 69 -11.30 -31.47 1.32
C TYR A 69 -11.73 -32.47 0.25
N PRO A 70 -12.08 -32.03 -0.97
CA PRO A 70 -12.58 -32.93 -2.00
C PRO A 70 -11.53 -33.93 -2.50
N LYS A 71 -10.24 -33.61 -2.40
CA LYS A 71 -9.09 -34.47 -2.76
C LYS A 71 -7.90 -34.11 -1.87
N ARG A 72 -6.92 -35.01 -1.72
CA ARG A 72 -5.72 -34.77 -0.87
C ARG A 72 -4.92 -33.51 -1.22
N SER A 73 -5.00 -33.03 -2.45
CA SER A 73 -4.28 -31.85 -2.94
C SER A 73 -5.08 -30.55 -2.89
N ALA A 74 -6.33 -30.58 -2.41
CA ALA A 74 -7.21 -29.42 -2.48
C ALA A 74 -8.01 -29.23 -1.19
N ALA A 75 -8.02 -28.00 -0.70
CA ALA A 75 -8.87 -27.54 0.39
C ALA A 75 -9.76 -26.40 -0.13
N VAL A 76 -11.05 -26.45 0.20
CA VAL A 76 -12.03 -25.43 -0.20
C VAL A 76 -12.61 -24.81 1.06
N VAL A 77 -12.33 -23.54 1.28
CA VAL A 77 -12.96 -22.77 2.36
C VAL A 77 -14.42 -22.55 2.02
N LYS A 78 -15.33 -23.10 2.83
CA LYS A 78 -16.79 -22.95 2.68
C LYS A 78 -17.35 -21.81 3.51
N GLU A 79 -16.78 -21.58 4.69
CA GLU A 79 -17.22 -20.54 5.61
C GLU A 79 -16.02 -19.95 6.34
N ALA A 80 -15.94 -18.62 6.32
CA ALA A 80 -14.92 -17.88 7.04
C ALA A 80 -15.46 -16.49 7.45
N TYR A 81 -14.95 -15.98 8.56
CA TYR A 81 -15.25 -14.64 9.06
C TYR A 81 -13.99 -13.78 9.04
N PHE A 82 -14.11 -12.52 8.64
CA PHE A 82 -13.00 -11.58 8.77
C PHE A 82 -12.68 -11.32 10.24
N LYS A 83 -11.39 -11.38 10.58
CA LYS A 83 -10.91 -10.94 11.90
C LYS A 83 -10.42 -9.50 11.80
N ARG A 84 -10.52 -8.78 12.92
CA ARG A 84 -9.84 -7.49 13.05
C ARG A 84 -8.32 -7.75 13.10
N PRO A 85 -7.51 -7.08 12.28
CA PRO A 85 -6.06 -7.19 12.37
C PRO A 85 -5.58 -6.67 13.73
N SER A 86 -4.55 -7.31 14.28
CA SER A 86 -3.86 -6.88 15.50
C SER A 86 -2.58 -6.11 15.22
N THR A 87 -2.10 -6.13 13.97
CA THR A 87 -0.85 -5.50 13.52
C THR A 87 -1.09 -4.59 12.33
N THR A 88 -0.04 -3.90 11.91
CA THR A 88 0.10 -3.17 10.64
C THR A 88 0.11 -4.12 9.43
N ASP A 89 -0.05 -3.55 8.23
CA ASP A 89 -0.25 -4.30 7.00
C ASP A 89 1.05 -4.77 6.32
N TYR A 90 2.20 -4.12 6.54
CA TYR A 90 3.44 -4.45 5.84
C TYR A 90 4.61 -4.64 6.81
N ASN A 91 5.47 -5.59 6.51
CA ASN A 91 6.74 -5.76 7.22
C ASN A 91 7.80 -6.44 6.35
N GLY A 92 9.05 -6.40 6.82
CA GLY A 92 10.17 -6.99 6.11
C GLY A 92 11.52 -6.67 6.71
N VAL A 93 12.56 -6.87 5.90
CA VAL A 93 13.94 -6.58 6.24
C VAL A 93 14.57 -5.73 5.15
N TYR A 94 15.33 -4.72 5.57
CA TYR A 94 16.14 -3.87 4.70
C TYR A 94 17.46 -3.54 5.39
N GLN A 95 18.60 -3.88 4.77
CA GLN A 95 19.94 -3.64 5.33
C GLN A 95 20.12 -4.14 6.79
N GLY A 96 19.50 -5.27 7.14
CA GLY A 96 19.52 -5.83 8.50
C GLY A 96 18.52 -5.21 9.48
N TYR A 97 17.85 -4.12 9.12
CA TYR A 97 16.79 -3.53 9.93
C TYR A 97 15.46 -4.25 9.70
N TYR A 98 14.76 -4.53 10.80
CA TYR A 98 13.35 -4.86 10.75
C TYR A 98 12.56 -3.62 10.35
N VAL A 99 11.78 -3.73 9.29
CA VAL A 99 10.92 -2.65 8.76
C VAL A 99 9.47 -3.05 8.94
N ASP A 100 8.64 -2.17 9.48
CA ASP A 100 7.20 -2.40 9.64
C ASP A 100 6.43 -1.09 9.42
N PHE A 101 5.39 -1.13 8.58
CA PHE A 101 4.63 0.07 8.23
C PHE A 101 3.18 -0.19 7.84
N ASP A 102 2.43 0.90 7.83
CA ASP A 102 1.07 0.97 7.30
C ASP A 102 0.98 2.10 6.27
N ALA A 103 0.01 2.02 5.37
CA ALA A 103 -0.20 2.98 4.31
C ALA A 103 -1.62 3.50 4.33
N LYS A 104 -1.78 4.82 4.47
CA LYS A 104 -3.06 5.49 4.52
C LYS A 104 -3.09 6.69 3.58
N GLU A 105 -4.26 6.92 3.00
CA GLU A 105 -4.48 8.00 2.04
C GLU A 105 -5.64 8.91 2.46
N THR A 106 -5.59 10.16 2.02
CA THR A 106 -6.63 11.17 2.24
C THR A 106 -6.82 12.03 1.00
N ARG A 107 -8.05 12.46 0.76
CA ARG A 107 -8.40 13.50 -0.23
C ARG A 107 -8.31 14.92 0.36
N GLY A 108 -8.16 15.03 1.68
CA GLY A 108 -7.95 16.32 2.35
C GLY A 108 -6.66 16.97 1.84
N LYS A 109 -6.67 18.30 1.64
CA LYS A 109 -5.50 19.04 1.10
C LYS A 109 -4.60 19.63 2.20
N LEU A 110 -5.16 19.90 3.39
CA LEU A 110 -4.47 20.67 4.44
C LEU A 110 -4.07 19.83 5.64
N SER A 111 -4.71 18.68 5.86
CA SER A 111 -4.43 17.82 7.02
C SER A 111 -4.82 16.38 6.77
N PHE A 112 -4.15 15.47 7.49
CA PHE A 112 -4.44 14.06 7.54
C PHE A 112 -5.25 13.69 8.79
N PRO A 113 -6.46 13.12 8.68
CA PRO A 113 -7.26 12.71 9.84
C PRO A 113 -6.64 11.51 10.58
N LEU A 114 -6.42 11.63 11.89
CA LEU A 114 -5.84 10.52 12.68
C LEU A 114 -6.77 9.31 12.78
N LYS A 115 -8.09 9.50 12.65
CA LYS A 115 -9.09 8.40 12.64
C LYS A 115 -8.84 7.31 11.57
N ASN A 116 -7.99 7.58 10.58
CA ASN A 116 -7.58 6.60 9.57
C ASN A 116 -6.65 5.51 10.16
N PHE A 117 -6.08 5.74 11.34
CA PHE A 117 -5.37 4.75 12.13
C PHE A 117 -6.25 4.21 13.24
N HIS A 118 -5.93 3.01 13.69
CA HIS A 118 -6.60 2.34 14.80
C HIS A 118 -5.64 2.11 15.97
N GLN A 119 -6.17 2.07 17.19
CA GLN A 119 -5.39 1.90 18.42
C GLN A 119 -4.42 0.71 18.35
N HIS A 120 -4.87 -0.45 17.86
CA HIS A 120 -4.03 -1.65 17.76
C HIS A 120 -2.78 -1.44 16.87
N GLN A 121 -2.87 -0.61 15.83
CA GLN A 121 -1.74 -0.31 14.95
C GLN A 121 -0.71 0.56 15.67
N VAL A 122 -1.19 1.56 16.42
CA VAL A 122 -0.34 2.43 17.24
C VAL A 122 0.34 1.64 18.35
N ASP A 123 -0.39 0.74 19.01
CA ASP A 123 0.17 -0.15 20.03
C ASP A 123 1.20 -1.13 19.46
N HIS A 124 0.97 -1.66 18.25
CA HIS A 124 1.94 -2.48 17.53
C HIS A 124 3.22 -1.68 17.22
N PHE A 125 3.08 -0.46 16.69
CA PHE A 125 4.24 0.41 16.45
C PHE A 125 5.05 0.68 17.71
N ARG A 126 4.41 0.95 18.86
CA ARG A 126 5.12 1.12 20.13
C ARG A 126 5.98 -0.10 20.48
N ARG A 127 5.42 -1.31 20.32
CA ARG A 127 6.13 -2.56 20.60
C ARG A 127 7.31 -2.77 19.66
N CYS A 128 7.14 -2.50 18.38
CA CYS A 128 8.22 -2.62 17.40
C CYS A 128 9.34 -1.60 17.63
N LEU A 129 8.99 -0.34 17.90
CA LEU A 129 9.98 0.69 18.23
C LEU A 129 10.77 0.36 19.50
N ALA A 130 10.10 -0.21 20.51
CA ALA A 130 10.77 -0.66 21.75
C ALA A 130 11.78 -1.81 21.52
N GLN A 131 11.75 -2.47 20.36
CA GLN A 131 12.72 -3.50 19.96
C GLN A 131 13.72 -2.99 18.91
N GLY A 132 13.77 -1.68 18.66
CA GLY A 132 14.67 -1.09 17.66
C GLY A 132 14.21 -1.24 16.20
N GLY A 133 12.94 -1.59 15.98
CA GLY A 133 12.37 -1.69 14.63
C GLY A 133 12.26 -0.32 13.95
N VAL A 134 12.46 -0.28 12.63
CA VAL A 134 12.26 0.92 11.81
C VAL A 134 10.80 0.97 11.38
N CYS A 135 10.00 1.73 12.13
CA CYS A 135 8.56 1.83 11.92
C CYS A 135 8.13 3.19 11.38
N PHE A 136 7.20 3.18 10.42
CA PHE A 136 6.67 4.40 9.82
C PHE A 136 5.26 4.19 9.27
N ALA A 137 4.63 5.28 8.84
CA ALA A 137 3.40 5.21 8.05
C ALA A 137 3.54 6.01 6.75
N PHE A 138 3.09 5.43 5.63
CA PHE A 138 2.87 6.20 4.42
C PHE A 138 1.63 7.05 4.58
N ILE A 139 1.79 8.36 4.33
CA ILE A 139 0.69 9.31 4.28
C ILE A 139 0.61 9.90 2.88
N ARG A 140 -0.45 9.57 2.15
CA ARG A 140 -0.71 10.12 0.82
C ARG A 140 -1.85 11.13 0.81
N PHE A 141 -1.56 12.31 0.29
CA PHE A 141 -2.53 13.35 -0.06
C PHE A 141 -2.89 13.18 -1.54
N THR A 142 -3.92 12.38 -1.84
CA THR A 142 -4.22 11.95 -3.21
C THR A 142 -4.54 13.11 -4.15
N THR A 143 -5.21 14.15 -3.65
CA THR A 143 -5.54 15.35 -4.46
C THR A 143 -4.31 16.22 -4.76
N LEU A 144 -3.25 16.11 -3.97
CA LEU A 144 -2.02 16.87 -4.16
C LEU A 144 -0.90 16.04 -4.81
N ASP A 145 -1.12 14.74 -4.99
CA ASP A 145 -0.12 13.77 -5.41
C ASP A 145 1.17 13.84 -4.57
N LEU A 146 0.99 13.96 -3.24
CA LEU A 146 2.11 14.00 -2.29
C LEU A 146 2.07 12.77 -1.40
N THR A 147 3.21 12.07 -1.29
CA THR A 147 3.40 10.93 -0.39
C THR A 147 4.57 11.20 0.54
N TYR A 148 4.39 10.91 1.83
CA TYR A 148 5.42 11.05 2.86
C TYR A 148 5.53 9.75 3.66
N LEU A 149 6.74 9.45 4.11
CA LEU A 149 7.02 8.54 5.21
C LEU A 149 7.00 9.35 6.51
N LEU A 150 6.01 9.12 7.36
CA LEU A 150 5.98 9.70 8.70
C LEU A 150 6.56 8.70 9.70
N PRO A 151 7.60 9.06 10.49
CA PRO A 151 8.13 8.18 11.53
C PRO A 151 7.01 7.75 12.49
N ALA A 152 6.99 6.48 12.88
CA ALA A 152 5.96 5.98 13.78
C ALA A 152 6.01 6.66 15.16
N SER A 153 7.19 7.10 15.61
CA SER A 153 7.36 7.88 16.84
C SER A 153 6.55 9.18 16.83
N ASP A 154 6.58 9.90 15.71
CA ASP A 154 5.81 11.14 15.56
C ASP A 154 4.31 10.85 15.45
N LEU A 155 3.93 9.79 14.72
CA LEU A 155 2.54 9.35 14.64
C LEU A 155 1.96 9.01 16.03
N ILE A 156 2.73 8.27 16.84
CA ILE A 156 2.36 7.93 18.23
C ILE A 156 2.19 9.21 19.06
N ALA A 157 3.12 10.17 18.96
CA ALA A 157 3.02 11.43 19.68
C ALA A 157 1.74 12.21 19.32
N PHE A 158 1.40 12.31 18.02
CA PHE A 158 0.16 12.96 17.58
C PHE A 158 -1.09 12.20 18.05
N TRP A 159 -1.05 10.87 18.03
CA TRP A 159 -2.13 10.03 18.51
C TRP A 159 -2.41 10.23 20.01
N ASP A 160 -1.37 10.28 20.83
CA ASP A 160 -1.49 10.46 22.28
C ASP A 160 -1.96 11.87 22.64
N GLN A 161 -1.49 12.89 21.92
CA GLN A 161 -1.98 14.25 22.07
C GLN A 161 -3.48 14.35 21.79
N GLN A 162 -3.99 13.64 20.76
CA GLN A 162 -5.42 13.59 20.48
C GLN A 162 -6.23 13.05 21.66
N GLY A 163 -5.73 11.99 22.33
CA GLY A 163 -6.38 11.41 23.51
C GLY A 163 -6.46 12.36 24.70
N ARG A 164 -5.59 13.36 24.76
CA ARG A 164 -5.53 14.40 25.81
C ARG A 164 -6.26 15.70 25.44
N GLY A 165 -7.15 15.66 24.45
CA GLY A 165 -7.90 16.83 23.98
C GLY A 165 -7.21 17.64 22.88
N GLY A 166 -6.10 17.13 22.33
CA GLY A 166 -5.40 17.72 21.20
C GLY A 166 -6.13 17.55 19.85
N ARG A 167 -5.47 17.93 18.77
CA ARG A 167 -6.04 17.92 17.41
C ARG A 167 -6.30 16.48 16.94
N LYS A 168 -7.43 16.28 16.22
CA LYS A 168 -7.82 14.99 15.61
C LYS A 168 -7.29 14.77 14.19
N SER A 169 -6.42 15.67 13.74
CA SER A 169 -5.76 15.62 12.44
C SER A 169 -4.39 16.26 12.50
N VAL A 170 -3.48 15.80 11.64
CA VAL A 170 -2.12 16.30 11.52
C VAL A 170 -2.03 17.21 10.29
N PRO A 171 -1.65 18.50 10.42
CA PRO A 171 -1.48 19.39 9.28
C PRO A 171 -0.44 18.88 8.27
N LEU A 172 -0.65 19.15 6.99
CA LEU A 172 0.32 18.83 5.94
C LEU A 172 1.67 19.51 6.19
N THR A 173 1.67 20.72 6.74
CA THR A 173 2.90 21.44 7.10
C THR A 173 3.72 20.67 8.14
N THR A 174 3.07 20.12 9.16
CA THR A 174 3.71 19.27 10.18
C THR A 174 4.23 17.97 9.57
N ILE A 175 3.49 17.36 8.64
CA ILE A 175 3.96 16.14 7.95
C ILE A 175 5.15 16.43 7.03
N LYS A 176 5.20 17.60 6.41
CA LYS A 176 6.36 18.04 5.61
C LYS A 176 7.61 18.28 6.46
N ASP A 177 7.42 18.80 7.66
CA ASP A 177 8.49 19.10 8.62
C ASP A 177 9.06 17.81 9.25
N ARG A 178 8.18 16.89 9.63
CA ARG A 178 8.55 15.67 10.37
C ARG A 178 8.71 14.41 9.53
N GLY A 179 8.14 14.40 8.33
CA GLY A 179 8.14 13.26 7.42
C GLY A 179 9.13 13.40 6.28
N PHE A 180 9.52 12.26 5.73
CA PHE A 180 10.42 12.17 4.58
C PHE A 180 9.60 12.07 3.29
N ARG A 181 9.84 12.98 2.35
CA ARG A 181 9.09 13.00 1.09
C ARG A 181 9.50 11.84 0.20
N VAL A 182 8.51 11.06 -0.24
CA VAL A 182 8.70 9.99 -1.21
C VAL A 182 8.48 10.56 -2.60
N LYS A 183 9.49 10.45 -3.45
CA LYS A 183 9.40 10.93 -4.84
C LYS A 183 8.85 9.80 -5.71
N ALA A 184 7.99 10.17 -6.66
CA ALA A 184 7.57 9.21 -7.68
C ALA A 184 8.77 8.92 -8.61
N GLY A 185 9.02 7.65 -8.86
CA GLY A 185 10.04 7.15 -9.78
C GLY A 185 9.42 6.60 -11.06
N LEU A 186 10.29 6.13 -11.96
CA LEU A 186 9.86 5.39 -13.17
C LEU A 186 9.68 3.90 -12.86
N ASN A 187 10.68 3.30 -12.20
CA ASN A 187 10.67 1.91 -11.80
C ASN A 187 11.54 1.73 -10.53
N PRO A 188 10.94 1.60 -9.34
CA PRO A 188 9.51 1.52 -9.08
C PRO A 188 8.82 2.89 -9.16
N VAL A 189 7.48 2.89 -9.27
CA VAL A 189 6.68 4.13 -9.31
C VAL A 189 6.75 4.87 -7.97
N LEU A 190 6.76 4.13 -6.86
CA LEU A 190 6.91 4.67 -5.51
C LEU A 190 8.24 4.22 -4.92
N ASP A 191 9.31 4.92 -5.31
CA ASP A 191 10.65 4.65 -4.80
C ASP A 191 10.83 5.27 -3.41
N TYR A 192 10.66 4.44 -2.38
CA TYR A 192 10.64 4.87 -0.98
C TYR A 192 11.90 4.48 -0.21
N LEU A 193 12.77 3.61 -0.74
CA LEU A 193 14.01 3.24 -0.05
C LEU A 193 14.90 4.45 0.25
N PRO A 194 15.07 5.44 -0.65
CA PRO A 194 15.86 6.63 -0.32
C PRO A 194 15.30 7.47 0.84
N ALA A 195 13.98 7.46 1.02
CA ALA A 195 13.33 8.14 2.14
C ALA A 195 13.41 7.29 3.42
N LEU A 196 13.45 5.96 3.29
CA LEU A 196 13.72 5.03 4.38
C LEU A 196 15.17 5.16 4.88
N ASP A 197 16.15 5.30 3.99
CA ASP A 197 17.55 5.56 4.34
C ASP A 197 17.68 6.83 5.20
N GLN A 198 16.99 7.90 4.83
CA GLN A 198 16.97 9.15 5.60
C GLN A 198 16.36 8.95 7.00
N LEU A 199 15.30 8.14 7.11
CA LEU A 199 14.71 7.79 8.40
C LEU A 199 15.69 6.99 9.26
N ILE A 200 16.37 6.01 8.68
CA ILE A 200 17.35 5.17 9.39
C ILE A 200 18.50 6.05 9.91
N ALA A 201 19.07 6.90 9.06
CA ALA A 201 20.13 7.83 9.45
C ALA A 201 19.68 8.79 10.56
N ALA A 202 18.45 9.32 10.48
CA ALA A 202 17.90 10.19 11.52
C ALA A 202 17.69 9.47 12.86
N ASN A 203 17.32 8.18 12.83
CA ASN A 203 17.18 7.38 14.04
C ASN A 203 18.54 7.08 14.70
N GLN A 204 19.57 6.81 13.89
CA GLN A 204 20.93 6.59 14.39
C GLN A 204 21.51 7.85 15.05
N ALA A 205 21.33 9.01 14.43
CA ALA A 205 21.79 10.29 15.00
C ALA A 205 21.19 10.55 16.40
N LYS A 206 19.89 10.27 16.59
CA LYS A 206 19.24 10.41 17.90
C LYS A 206 19.71 9.40 18.95
N GLY A 207 20.15 8.22 18.52
CA GLY A 207 20.69 7.21 19.43
C GLY A 207 22.08 7.58 19.95
N ALA A 208 22.90 8.21 19.11
CA ALA A 208 24.26 8.64 19.47
C ALA A 208 24.29 9.80 20.48
N ASP A 209 23.24 10.63 20.55
CA ASP A 209 23.13 11.71 21.54
C ASP A 209 22.78 11.22 22.96
N HIS A 210 22.51 9.92 23.13
CA HIS A 210 22.12 9.29 24.39
C HIS A 210 23.17 8.31 24.96
N GLU A 211 24.34 8.19 24.31
CA GLU A 211 25.54 7.52 24.85
C GLU A 211 26.59 8.54 25.31
#